data_AF-A0A822DS32-F1
#
_entry.id   AF-A0A822DS32-F1
#
_cell.length_a   1.000
_cell.length_b   1.000
_cell.length_c   1.000
_cell.angle_alpha   90.00
_cell.angle_beta   90.00
_cell.angle_gamma   90.00
#
_symmetry.space_group_name_H-M   'P 1'
#
loop_
_entity.id
_entity.type
_entity.pdbx_description
1 polymer ?
#
loop_
_entity_poly.entity_id
_entity_poly.type
_entity_poly.pdbx_seq_one_letter_code
_entity_poly.pdbx_strand_id
1 'polypeptide(L)'
;MSTVFDFSCIKFGLFTKLASEHYGSKLQHTNLVWCKIRIFLTWILPCFSTGYLILASIDRCLSTSKSQRIRSFSQIKIAHQMTCIPIILYSLISSHLLVYFNLRKRCSPTAGTYAFFLSLYSIVWTSLIPQISMFIFSLITYFNVRKSHQRLIHPIIQNRNRTDSQMIKITLVQVLYSFILLNIRTIYFSYSLLSTNIRKDNYRHAIESLILQISSFIFYFNFSKSFYVNALSSNLFHKFFKNV
;
A
#
# COMPACT_ATOMS: atom_id res chain seq x y z
N MET A 1 -5.20 -1.31 12.07
CA MET A 1 -5.77 -2.04 10.91
C MET A 1 -4.77 -2.24 9.77
N SER A 2 -4.10 -1.19 9.26
CA SER A 2 -3.09 -1.31 8.18
C SER A 2 -2.06 -2.44 8.39
N THR A 3 -1.47 -2.54 9.58
CA THR A 3 -0.45 -3.56 9.91
C THR A 3 -0.94 -5.00 9.82
N VAL A 4 -2.22 -5.26 10.11
CA VAL A 4 -2.80 -6.60 10.00
C VAL A 4 -2.85 -7.01 8.53
N PHE A 5 -3.19 -6.09 7.65
CA PHE A 5 -3.20 -6.31 6.21
C PHE A 5 -1.78 -6.36 5.63
N ASP A 6 -0.83 -5.59 6.15
CA ASP A 6 0.59 -5.69 5.79
C ASP A 6 1.14 -7.08 6.10
N PHE A 7 0.90 -7.57 7.31
CA PHE A 7 1.31 -8.90 7.73
C PHE A 7 0.63 -10.00 6.91
N SER A 8 -0.67 -9.83 6.61
CA SER A 8 -1.41 -10.74 5.74
C SER A 8 -0.86 -10.72 4.31
N CYS A 9 -0.47 -9.56 3.79
CA CYS A 9 0.15 -9.40 2.47
C CYS A 9 1.47 -10.17 2.40
N ILE A 10 2.32 -10.06 3.41
CA ILE A 10 3.59 -10.80 3.48
C ILE A 10 3.32 -12.31 3.57
N LYS A 11 2.38 -12.74 4.43
CA LYS A 11 2.02 -14.16 4.56
C LYS A 11 1.40 -14.75 3.31
N PHE A 12 0.45 -14.10 2.66
CA PHE A 12 -0.21 -14.67 1.49
C PHE A 12 0.56 -14.42 0.20
N GLY A 13 1.20 -13.26 0.04
CA GLY A 13 1.92 -12.90 -1.18
C GLY A 13 3.32 -13.51 -1.23
N LEU A 14 4.17 -13.19 -0.25
CA LEU A 14 5.59 -13.58 -0.25
C LEU A 14 5.76 -15.07 0.06
N PHE A 15 5.11 -15.58 1.09
CA PHE A 15 5.27 -17.00 1.48
C PHE A 15 4.76 -17.95 0.39
N THR A 16 3.60 -17.69 -0.21
CA THR A 16 3.11 -18.55 -1.30
C THR A 16 4.01 -18.49 -2.52
N LYS A 17 4.67 -17.34 -2.77
CA LYS A 17 5.66 -17.21 -3.83
C LYS A 17 6.91 -18.05 -3.54
N LEU A 18 7.46 -17.94 -2.33
CA LEU A 18 8.60 -18.76 -1.88
C LEU A 18 8.28 -20.26 -1.93
N ALA A 19 7.10 -20.67 -1.47
CA ALA A 19 6.63 -22.05 -1.51
C ALA A 19 6.53 -22.62 -2.95
N SER A 20 6.17 -21.77 -3.92
CA SER A 20 6.08 -22.20 -5.32
C SER A 20 7.44 -22.25 -6.02
N GLU A 21 8.29 -21.25 -5.78
CA GLU A 21 9.54 -21.06 -6.52
C GLU A 21 10.70 -21.89 -5.93
N HIS A 22 10.75 -22.05 -4.60
CA HIS A 22 11.85 -22.75 -3.94
C HIS A 22 11.48 -24.18 -3.53
N TYR A 23 10.23 -24.42 -3.12
CA TYR A 23 9.77 -25.73 -2.65
C TYR A 23 9.00 -26.54 -3.72
N GLY A 24 8.93 -26.04 -4.95
CA GLY A 24 8.33 -26.77 -6.08
C GLY A 24 6.82 -27.00 -5.97
N SER A 25 6.10 -26.23 -5.14
CA SER A 25 4.65 -26.39 -5.00
C SER A 25 3.92 -26.11 -6.31
N LYS A 26 3.31 -27.15 -6.89
CA LYS A 26 2.55 -27.06 -8.15
C LYS A 26 1.14 -26.50 -7.98
N LEU A 27 0.70 -26.20 -6.75
CA LEU A 27 -0.69 -25.81 -6.43
C LEU A 27 -1.19 -24.61 -7.25
N GLN A 28 -0.29 -23.68 -7.57
CA GLN A 28 -0.57 -22.48 -8.37
C GLN A 28 -0.73 -22.76 -9.87
N HIS A 29 -0.23 -23.91 -10.32
CA HIS A 29 -0.23 -24.36 -11.72
C HIS A 29 -1.24 -25.47 -11.98
N THR A 30 -1.80 -26.09 -10.93
CA THR A 30 -2.76 -27.20 -11.04
C THR A 30 -4.19 -26.81 -10.66
N ASN A 31 -4.37 -25.92 -9.69
CA ASN A 31 -5.70 -25.57 -9.19
C ASN A 31 -6.12 -24.16 -9.62
N LEU A 32 -7.14 -24.08 -10.48
CA LEU A 32 -7.70 -22.82 -10.99
C LEU A 32 -8.25 -21.93 -9.87
N VAL A 33 -8.94 -22.51 -8.90
CA VAL A 33 -9.55 -21.79 -7.77
C VAL A 33 -8.45 -21.15 -6.92
N TRP A 34 -7.40 -21.90 -6.61
CA TRP A 34 -6.26 -21.39 -5.84
C TRP A 34 -5.51 -20.28 -6.59
N CYS A 35 -5.30 -20.44 -7.89
CA CYS A 35 -4.71 -19.44 -8.77
C CYS A 35 -5.46 -18.09 -8.67
N LYS A 36 -6.80 -18.12 -8.81
CA LYS A 36 -7.66 -16.92 -8.75
C LYS A 36 -7.65 -16.27 -7.37
N ILE A 37 -7.86 -17.06 -6.30
CA ILE A 37 -7.89 -16.56 -4.92
C ILE A 37 -6.55 -15.93 -4.55
N ARG A 38 -5.43 -16.59 -4.88
CA ARG A 38 -4.10 -16.07 -4.58
C ARG A 38 -3.88 -14.72 -5.25
N ILE A 39 -4.19 -14.60 -6.54
CA ILE A 39 -4.00 -13.35 -7.27
C ILE A 39 -4.89 -12.24 -6.70
N PHE A 40 -6.15 -12.54 -6.45
CA PHE A 40 -7.07 -11.60 -5.82
C PHE A 40 -6.54 -11.10 -4.47
N LEU A 41 -6.12 -12.00 -3.58
CA LEU A 41 -5.55 -11.66 -2.27
C LEU A 41 -4.25 -10.85 -2.39
N THR A 42 -3.36 -11.26 -3.29
CA THR A 42 -2.06 -10.59 -3.50
C THR A 42 -2.23 -9.15 -3.99
N TRP A 43 -3.30 -8.86 -4.73
CA TRP A 43 -3.61 -7.51 -5.20
C TRP A 43 -4.37 -6.69 -4.16
N ILE A 44 -5.36 -7.28 -3.49
CA ILE A 44 -6.28 -6.54 -2.63
C ILE A 44 -5.69 -6.19 -1.26
N LEU A 45 -4.87 -7.08 -0.67
CA LEU A 45 -4.27 -6.85 0.65
C LEU A 45 -3.37 -5.60 0.69
N PRO A 46 -2.46 -5.37 -0.28
CA PRO A 46 -1.77 -4.09 -0.46
C PRO A 46 -2.71 -2.88 -0.54
N CYS A 47 -3.82 -3.01 -1.27
CA CYS A 47 -4.78 -1.93 -1.46
C CYS A 47 -5.50 -1.60 -0.16
N PHE A 48 -5.88 -2.60 0.64
CA PHE A 48 -6.44 -2.39 1.97
C PHE A 48 -5.47 -1.66 2.87
N SER A 49 -4.23 -2.13 2.97
CA SER A 49 -3.20 -1.46 3.77
C SER A 49 -3.04 0.01 3.37
N THR A 50 -2.87 0.27 2.07
CA THR A 50 -2.70 1.63 1.56
C THR A 50 -3.96 2.48 1.76
N GLY A 51 -5.15 1.90 1.60
CA GLY A 51 -6.43 2.54 1.91
C GLY A 51 -6.54 3.00 3.37
N TYR A 52 -6.07 2.17 4.31
CA TYR A 52 -6.01 2.55 5.72
C TYR A 52 -5.00 3.67 6.00
N LEU A 53 -3.88 3.71 5.28
CA LEU A 53 -2.93 4.82 5.38
C LEU A 53 -3.52 6.12 4.84
N ILE A 54 -4.28 6.07 3.75
CA ILE A 54 -5.03 7.23 3.24
C ILE A 54 -6.04 7.71 4.28
N LEU A 55 -6.86 6.81 4.85
CA LEU A 55 -7.82 7.15 5.89
C LEU A 55 -7.15 7.78 7.11
N ALA A 56 -6.01 7.24 7.55
CA ALA A 56 -5.23 7.82 8.64
C ALA A 56 -4.69 9.22 8.28
N SER A 57 -4.34 9.46 7.02
CA SER A 57 -3.89 10.78 6.54
C SER A 57 -5.04 11.78 6.48
N ILE A 58 -6.23 11.33 6.06
CA ILE A 58 -7.47 12.11 6.09
C ILE A 58 -7.83 12.46 7.53
N ASP A 59 -7.83 11.50 8.44
CA ASP A 59 -8.16 11.72 9.86
C ASP A 59 -7.24 12.79 10.49
N ARG A 60 -5.94 12.72 10.24
CA ARG A 60 -4.98 13.76 10.65
C ARG A 60 -5.24 15.11 9.99
N CYS A 61 -5.62 15.13 8.72
CA CYS A 61 -5.99 16.36 8.03
C CYS A 61 -7.25 17.00 8.65
N LEU A 62 -8.25 16.19 9.01
CA LEU A 62 -9.49 16.64 9.64
C LEU A 62 -9.25 17.13 11.08
N SER A 63 -8.42 16.42 11.86
CA SER A 63 -8.12 16.78 13.25
C SER A 63 -7.34 18.09 13.38
N THR A 64 -6.47 18.37 12.40
CA THR A 64 -5.67 19.60 12.33
C THR A 64 -6.42 20.78 11.70
N SER A 65 -7.64 20.56 11.18
CA SER A 65 -8.47 21.62 10.62
C SER A 65 -8.98 22.58 11.71
N LYS A 66 -9.17 23.85 11.32
CA LYS A 66 -9.67 24.91 12.22
C LYS A 66 -11.16 24.89 12.43
N SER A 67 -11.89 24.33 11.48
CA SER A 67 -13.35 24.29 11.54
C SER A 67 -13.77 23.19 12.51
N GLN A 68 -14.52 23.56 13.56
CA GLN A 68 -15.10 22.63 14.53
C GLN A 68 -15.92 21.52 13.83
N ARG A 69 -16.65 21.89 12.77
CA ARG A 69 -17.48 20.99 11.97
C ARG A 69 -16.65 19.98 11.16
N ILE A 70 -15.45 20.36 10.70
CA ILE A 70 -14.56 19.43 9.99
C ILE A 70 -13.87 18.52 11.01
N ARG A 71 -13.43 19.08 12.14
CA ARG A 71 -12.79 18.33 13.21
C ARG A 71 -13.72 17.28 13.84
N SER A 72 -15.02 17.52 13.90
CA SER A 72 -15.98 16.54 14.41
C SER A 72 -16.07 15.26 13.57
N PHE A 73 -15.58 15.26 12.32
CA PHE A 73 -15.48 14.03 11.53
C PHE A 73 -14.34 13.10 11.97
N SER A 74 -13.34 13.62 12.70
CA SER A 74 -12.22 12.83 13.27
C SER A 74 -12.60 12.16 14.60
N GLN A 75 -13.89 11.89 14.83
CA GLN A 75 -14.35 11.17 16.01
C GLN A 75 -14.12 9.67 15.86
N ILE A 76 -13.77 9.00 16.95
CA ILE A 76 -13.46 7.56 16.93
C ILE A 76 -14.62 6.69 16.42
N LYS A 77 -15.87 7.09 16.68
CA LYS A 77 -17.08 6.42 16.17
C LYS A 77 -17.14 6.46 14.64
N ILE A 78 -16.85 7.61 14.05
CA ILE A 78 -16.83 7.81 12.60
C ILE A 78 -15.63 7.08 12.00
N ALA A 79 -14.46 7.16 12.65
CA ALA A 79 -13.26 6.45 12.20
C ALA A 79 -13.51 4.94 12.08
N HIS A 80 -14.22 4.33 13.05
CA HIS A 80 -14.60 2.92 12.97
C HIS A 80 -15.53 2.63 11.77
N GLN A 81 -16.55 3.45 11.53
CA GLN A 81 -17.44 3.27 10.37
C GLN A 81 -16.70 3.41 9.03
N MET A 82 -15.74 4.34 8.95
CA MET A 82 -14.95 4.56 7.75
C MET A 82 -13.99 3.39 7.43
N THR A 83 -13.66 2.52 8.40
CA THR A 83 -12.78 1.36 8.14
C THR A 83 -13.36 0.35 7.16
N CYS A 84 -14.70 0.24 7.07
CA CYS A 84 -15.35 -0.67 6.13
C CYS A 84 -15.24 -0.19 4.68
N ILE A 85 -15.07 1.12 4.45
CA ILE A 85 -15.13 1.73 3.12
C ILE A 85 -14.02 1.20 2.20
N PRO A 86 -12.71 1.20 2.58
CA PRO A 86 -11.67 0.64 1.74
C PRO A 86 -11.89 -0.85 1.44
N ILE A 87 -12.39 -1.61 2.42
CA ILE A 87 -12.63 -3.04 2.24
C ILE A 87 -13.64 -3.28 1.11
N ILE A 88 -14.80 -2.63 1.21
CA ILE A 88 -15.87 -2.78 0.23
C ILE A 88 -15.44 -2.23 -1.14
N LEU A 89 -14.88 -1.02 -1.18
CA LEU A 89 -14.47 -0.35 -2.41
C LEU A 89 -13.43 -1.15 -3.20
N TYR A 90 -12.33 -1.56 -2.55
CA TYR A 90 -11.28 -2.30 -3.24
C TYR A 90 -11.70 -3.74 -3.58
N SER A 91 -12.60 -4.36 -2.81
CA SER A 91 -13.14 -5.69 -3.13
C SER A 91 -14.02 -5.68 -4.37
N LEU A 92 -14.96 -4.74 -4.44
CA LEU A 92 -15.86 -4.61 -5.58
C LEU A 92 -15.07 -4.28 -6.85
N ILE A 93 -14.16 -3.31 -6.78
CA ILE A 93 -13.36 -2.90 -7.94
C ILE A 93 -12.41 -4.01 -8.39
N SER A 94 -11.79 -4.75 -7.46
CA SER A 94 -10.85 -5.83 -7.80
C SER A 94 -11.52 -7.16 -8.16
N SER A 95 -12.86 -7.25 -8.13
CA SER A 95 -13.61 -8.48 -8.43
C SER A 95 -13.33 -9.04 -9.83
N HIS A 96 -13.05 -8.16 -10.80
CA HIS A 96 -12.65 -8.52 -12.16
C HIS A 96 -11.44 -9.48 -12.20
N LEU A 97 -10.53 -9.43 -11.22
CA LEU A 97 -9.37 -10.34 -11.13
C LEU A 97 -9.79 -11.81 -10.97
N LEU A 98 -10.92 -12.09 -10.33
CA LEU A 98 -11.42 -13.46 -10.15
C LEU A 98 -12.00 -14.04 -11.44
N VAL A 99 -12.45 -13.19 -12.36
CA VAL A 99 -13.09 -13.62 -13.61
C VAL A 99 -12.05 -13.83 -14.70
N TYR A 100 -11.16 -12.87 -14.90
CA TYR A 100 -10.31 -12.80 -16.09
C TYR A 100 -8.93 -13.45 -15.96
N PHE A 101 -8.59 -14.02 -14.79
CA PHE A 101 -7.39 -14.84 -14.63
C PHE A 101 -7.69 -16.31 -14.90
N ASN A 102 -6.83 -16.95 -15.69
CA ASN A 102 -7.03 -18.34 -16.10
C ASN A 102 -5.73 -19.16 -16.00
N LEU A 103 -5.91 -20.46 -15.83
CA LEU A 103 -4.82 -21.43 -15.77
C LEU A 103 -4.49 -21.89 -17.19
N ARG A 104 -3.41 -21.34 -17.77
CA ARG A 104 -2.83 -21.81 -19.04
C ARG A 104 -1.50 -22.52 -18.74
N LYS A 105 -0.38 -22.04 -19.29
CA LYS A 105 0.98 -22.51 -18.91
C LYS A 105 1.35 -22.08 -17.48
N ARG A 106 0.84 -20.91 -17.06
CA ARG A 106 0.95 -20.36 -15.71
C ARG A 106 -0.36 -19.66 -15.38
N CYS A 107 -0.59 -19.39 -14.10
CA CYS A 107 -1.68 -18.54 -13.66
C CYS A 107 -1.45 -17.12 -14.18
N SER A 108 -2.15 -16.73 -15.25
CA SER A 108 -1.90 -15.49 -16.00
C SER A 108 -3.21 -14.80 -16.38
N PRO A 109 -3.19 -13.47 -16.59
CA PRO A 109 -4.36 -12.76 -17.10
C PRO A 109 -4.73 -13.26 -18.50
N THR A 110 -5.99 -13.13 -18.86
CA THR A 110 -6.44 -13.40 -20.24
C THR A 110 -5.73 -12.45 -21.20
N ALA A 111 -5.12 -13.01 -22.25
CA ALA A 111 -4.38 -12.25 -23.24
C ALA A 111 -5.29 -11.30 -24.04
N GLY A 112 -4.70 -10.24 -24.61
CA GLY A 112 -5.41 -9.24 -25.40
C GLY A 112 -5.75 -7.98 -24.59
N THR A 113 -6.93 -7.42 -24.82
CA THR A 113 -7.39 -6.15 -24.24
C THR A 113 -7.39 -6.13 -22.71
N TYR A 114 -7.66 -7.26 -22.07
CA TYR A 114 -7.66 -7.36 -20.61
C TYR A 114 -6.26 -7.15 -20.00
N ALA A 115 -5.19 -7.63 -20.65
CA ALA A 115 -3.84 -7.42 -20.16
C ALA A 115 -3.46 -5.92 -20.18
N PHE A 116 -3.92 -5.19 -21.19
CA PHE A 116 -3.79 -3.73 -21.26
C PHE A 116 -4.55 -3.03 -20.14
N PHE A 117 -5.83 -3.41 -19.95
CA PHE A 117 -6.65 -2.89 -18.87
C PHE A 117 -6.02 -3.14 -17.50
N LEU A 118 -5.50 -4.34 -17.23
CA LEU A 118 -4.89 -4.71 -15.97
C LEU A 118 -3.62 -3.89 -15.68
N SER A 119 -2.79 -3.64 -16.69
CA SER A 119 -1.60 -2.79 -16.53
C SER A 119 -1.99 -1.34 -16.22
N LEU A 120 -2.97 -0.78 -16.95
CA LEU A 120 -3.48 0.57 -16.67
C LEU A 120 -4.11 0.66 -15.28
N TYR A 121 -4.89 -0.34 -14.89
CA TYR A 121 -5.46 -0.48 -13.55
C TYR A 121 -4.36 -0.48 -12.48
N SER A 122 -3.28 -1.24 -12.68
CA SER A 122 -2.13 -1.24 -11.76
C SER A 122 -1.54 0.16 -11.61
N ILE A 123 -1.27 0.86 -12.72
CA ILE A 123 -0.61 2.17 -12.70
C ILE A 123 -1.51 3.20 -12.01
N VAL A 124 -2.75 3.32 -12.46
CA VAL A 124 -3.65 4.41 -12.03
C VAL A 124 -4.23 4.10 -10.65
N TRP A 125 -4.84 2.93 -10.49
CA TRP A 125 -5.63 2.59 -9.32
C TRP A 125 -4.78 2.17 -8.13
N THR A 126 -3.72 1.38 -8.37
CA THR A 126 -2.89 0.85 -7.27
C THR A 126 -1.70 1.73 -6.91
N SER A 127 -1.20 2.55 -7.85
CA SER A 127 -0.02 3.40 -7.63
C SER A 127 -0.40 4.89 -7.51
N LEU A 128 -0.88 5.52 -8.60
CA LEU A 128 -1.03 6.97 -8.67
C LEU A 128 -2.09 7.52 -7.70
N ILE A 129 -3.33 6.99 -7.74
CA ILE A 129 -4.44 7.51 -6.91
C ILE A 129 -4.11 7.48 -5.41
N PRO A 130 -3.63 6.35 -4.84
CA PRO A 130 -3.27 6.28 -3.43
C PRO A 130 -2.15 7.24 -3.05
N GLN A 131 -1.11 7.34 -3.89
CA GLN A 131 0.07 8.17 -3.63
C GLN A 131 -0.26 9.65 -3.67
N ILE A 132 -0.99 10.10 -4.70
CA ILE A 132 -1.42 11.49 -4.85
C ILE A 132 -2.34 11.88 -3.68
N SER A 133 -3.28 11.00 -3.33
CA SER A 133 -4.18 11.25 -2.20
C SER A 133 -3.43 11.41 -0.88
N MET A 134 -2.53 10.47 -0.56
CA MET A 134 -1.71 10.56 0.66
C MET A 134 -0.83 11.82 0.66
N PHE A 135 -0.23 12.18 -0.48
CA PHE A 135 0.62 13.35 -0.60
C PHE A 135 -0.17 14.65 -0.35
N ILE A 136 -1.34 14.79 -0.98
CA ILE A 136 -2.22 15.97 -0.81
C ILE A 136 -2.65 16.11 0.66
N PHE A 137 -3.17 15.05 1.28
CA PHE A 137 -3.62 15.12 2.68
C PHE A 137 -2.46 15.37 3.65
N SER A 138 -1.29 14.79 3.39
CA SER A 138 -0.09 15.04 4.21
C SER A 138 0.38 16.50 4.10
N LEU A 139 0.33 17.07 2.90
CA LEU A 139 0.72 18.46 2.64
C LEU A 139 -0.26 19.45 3.31
N ILE A 140 -1.57 19.22 3.19
CA ILE A 140 -2.59 20.03 3.87
C ILE A 140 -2.39 19.96 5.39
N THR A 141 -2.17 18.76 5.94
CA THR A 141 -1.91 18.55 7.37
C THR A 141 -0.67 19.33 7.81
N TYR A 142 0.41 19.30 7.03
CA TYR A 142 1.64 20.05 7.30
C TYR A 142 1.39 21.57 7.37
N PHE A 143 0.66 22.12 6.39
CA PHE A 143 0.32 23.55 6.38
C PHE A 143 -0.59 23.94 7.56
N ASN A 144 -1.58 23.11 7.89
CA ASN A 144 -2.47 23.35 9.02
C ASN A 144 -1.70 23.39 10.36
N VAL A 145 -0.77 22.45 10.56
CA VAL A 145 0.07 22.39 11.76
C VAL A 145 1.04 23.57 11.84
N ARG A 146 1.72 23.92 10.74
CA ARG A 146 2.62 25.09 10.71
C ARG A 146 1.87 26.38 11.07
N LYS A 147 0.65 26.56 10.53
CA LYS A 147 -0.21 27.71 10.81
C LYS A 147 -0.78 27.70 12.23
N SER A 148 -0.93 26.53 12.85
CA SER A 148 -1.34 26.38 14.25
C SER A 148 -0.20 26.74 15.21
N HIS A 149 1.01 26.27 14.94
CA HIS A 149 2.21 26.60 15.71
C HIS A 149 2.51 28.09 15.78
N GLN A 150 2.28 28.83 14.69
CA GLN A 150 2.49 30.28 14.65
C GLN A 150 1.50 31.08 15.51
N ARG A 151 0.40 30.47 15.98
CA ARG A 151 -0.68 31.16 16.72
C ARG A 151 -0.72 30.85 18.21
N LEU A 152 -0.08 29.77 18.64
CA LEU A 152 -0.22 29.26 20.01
C LEU A 152 1.08 29.53 20.78
N ILE A 153 1.04 30.58 21.61
CA ILE A 153 2.10 30.97 22.57
C ILE A 153 2.03 30.10 23.86
N HIS A 154 1.05 29.20 24.00
CA HIS A 154 0.86 28.40 25.22
C HIS A 154 1.69 27.09 25.26
N PRO A 155 2.49 26.88 26.32
CA PRO A 155 3.45 25.77 26.42
C PRO A 155 2.83 24.36 26.56
N ILE A 156 1.60 24.26 27.11
CA ILE A 156 0.92 22.95 27.30
C ILE A 156 0.47 22.36 25.96
N ILE A 157 0.01 23.20 25.03
CA ILE A 157 -0.39 22.77 23.68
C ILE A 157 0.85 22.48 22.81
N GLN A 158 1.99 23.11 23.13
CA GLN A 158 3.24 22.96 22.41
C GLN A 158 3.83 21.54 22.48
N ASN A 159 3.65 20.83 23.61
CA ASN A 159 4.18 19.47 23.79
C ASN A 159 3.36 18.41 23.03
N ARG A 160 2.02 18.57 22.99
CA ARG A 160 1.12 17.76 22.16
C ARG A 160 1.36 18.01 20.67
N ASN A 161 1.59 19.26 20.28
CA ASN A 161 1.90 19.60 18.89
C ASN A 161 3.26 19.06 18.43
N ARG A 162 4.26 18.91 19.32
CA ARG A 162 5.57 18.31 18.98
C ARG A 162 5.45 16.84 18.60
N THR A 163 4.68 16.05 19.37
CA THR A 163 4.43 14.63 19.08
C THR A 163 3.59 14.45 17.81
N ASP A 164 2.55 15.26 17.64
CA ASP A 164 1.74 15.26 16.41
C ASP A 164 2.57 15.68 15.18
N SER A 165 3.42 16.70 15.29
CA SER A 165 4.32 17.13 14.21
C SER A 165 5.35 16.06 13.84
N GLN A 166 5.89 15.34 14.82
CA GLN A 166 6.79 14.20 14.58
C GLN A 166 6.06 13.08 13.82
N MET A 167 4.85 12.70 14.24
CA MET A 167 4.05 11.69 13.53
C MET A 167 3.74 12.12 12.09
N ILE A 168 3.42 13.40 11.85
CA ILE A 168 3.17 13.93 10.50
C ILE A 168 4.43 13.84 9.63
N LYS A 169 5.59 14.25 10.14
CA LYS A 169 6.87 14.15 9.41
C LYS A 169 7.21 12.70 9.04
N ILE A 170 7.05 11.77 9.99
CA ILE A 170 7.27 10.34 9.77
C ILE A 170 6.35 9.84 8.64
N THR A 171 5.07 10.24 8.65
CA THR A 171 4.12 9.79 7.62
C THR A 171 4.42 10.37 6.25
N LEU A 172 4.90 11.61 6.16
CA LEU A 172 5.34 12.21 4.90
C LEU A 172 6.55 11.47 4.32
N VAL A 173 7.55 11.19 5.15
CA VAL A 173 8.74 10.40 4.74
C VAL A 173 8.32 9.00 4.29
N GLN A 174 7.40 8.37 5.03
CA GLN A 174 6.85 7.06 4.68
C GLN A 174 6.15 7.09 3.31
N VAL A 175 5.38 8.14 3.00
CA VAL A 175 4.70 8.30 1.70
C VAL A 175 5.71 8.45 0.56
N LEU A 176 6.72 9.32 0.73
CA LEU A 176 7.78 9.53 -0.28
C LEU A 176 8.59 8.25 -0.53
N TYR A 177 8.99 7.57 0.54
CA TYR A 177 9.69 6.29 0.45
C TYR A 177 8.83 5.23 -0.26
N SER A 178 7.55 5.12 0.10
CA SER A 178 6.61 4.20 -0.54
C SER A 178 6.39 4.51 -2.01
N PHE A 179 6.37 5.79 -2.37
CA PHE A 179 6.26 6.24 -3.75
C PHE A 179 7.40 5.66 -4.59
N ILE A 180 8.64 5.83 -4.14
CA ILE A 180 9.82 5.34 -4.86
C ILE A 180 9.76 3.80 -5.00
N LEU A 181 9.52 3.09 -3.90
CA LEU A 181 9.55 1.62 -3.91
C LEU A 181 8.43 0.99 -4.74
N LEU A 182 7.21 1.52 -4.67
CA LEU A 182 6.06 0.97 -5.38
C LEU A 182 6.16 1.22 -6.89
N ASN A 183 6.69 2.38 -7.30
CA ASN A 183 6.79 2.73 -8.72
C ASN A 183 7.79 1.85 -9.48
N ILE A 184 8.80 1.26 -8.83
CA ILE A 184 9.73 0.30 -9.46
C ILE A 184 8.97 -0.88 -10.09
N ARG A 185 7.99 -1.43 -9.37
CA ARG A 185 7.16 -2.54 -9.86
C ARG A 185 6.20 -2.07 -10.97
N THR A 186 5.66 -0.87 -10.84
CA THR A 186 4.78 -0.27 -11.86
C THR A 186 5.52 -0.06 -13.18
N ILE A 187 6.76 0.44 -13.14
CA ILE A 187 7.62 0.62 -14.32
C ILE A 187 7.84 -0.72 -15.03
N TYR A 188 8.10 -1.80 -14.29
CA TYR A 188 8.22 -3.14 -14.88
C TYR A 188 6.95 -3.56 -15.63
N PHE A 189 5.76 -3.38 -15.05
CA PHE A 189 4.51 -3.75 -15.72
C PHE A 189 4.25 -2.90 -16.97
N SER A 190 4.55 -1.60 -16.93
CA SER A 190 4.49 -0.72 -18.09
C SER A 190 5.43 -1.18 -19.20
N TYR A 191 6.68 -1.54 -18.86
CA TYR A 191 7.65 -2.08 -19.82
C TYR A 191 7.20 -3.42 -20.40
N SER A 192 6.69 -4.32 -19.55
CA SER A 192 6.18 -5.64 -19.96
C SER A 192 5.03 -5.50 -20.96
N LEU A 193 4.14 -4.53 -20.74
CA LEU A 193 3.04 -4.19 -21.64
C LEU A 193 3.54 -3.65 -22.99
N LEU A 194 4.44 -2.67 -22.99
CA LEU A 194 4.93 -2.06 -24.23
C LEU A 194 5.76 -3.03 -25.08
N SER A 195 6.40 -4.01 -24.43
CA SER A 195 7.26 -4.99 -25.08
C SER A 195 6.54 -6.27 -25.51
N THR A 196 5.20 -6.37 -25.38
CA THR A 196 4.46 -7.60 -25.76
C THR A 196 4.55 -7.93 -27.25
N ASN A 197 4.68 -6.92 -28.11
CA ASN A 197 4.75 -7.09 -29.56
C ASN A 197 6.18 -7.30 -30.08
N ILE A 198 7.18 -7.22 -29.21
CA ILE A 198 8.58 -7.38 -29.57
C ILE A 198 8.97 -8.84 -29.34
N ARG A 199 9.53 -9.50 -30.35
CA ARG A 199 10.08 -10.86 -30.19
C ARG A 199 11.26 -10.81 -29.22
N LYS A 200 11.13 -11.53 -28.10
CA LYS A 200 12.14 -11.57 -27.04
C LYS A 200 12.97 -12.85 -27.16
N ASP A 201 14.26 -12.69 -26.93
CA ASP A 201 15.19 -13.82 -26.82
C ASP A 201 15.13 -14.43 -25.40
N ASN A 202 15.56 -15.68 -25.25
CA ASN A 202 15.57 -16.41 -23.98
C ASN A 202 16.37 -15.66 -22.90
N TYR A 203 17.47 -15.01 -23.28
CA TYR A 203 18.26 -14.17 -22.39
C TYR A 203 17.47 -12.96 -21.86
N ARG A 204 16.69 -12.30 -22.73
CA ARG A 204 15.84 -11.16 -22.31
C ARG A 204 14.74 -11.62 -21.37
N HIS A 205 14.15 -12.78 -21.60
CA HIS A 205 13.17 -13.36 -20.68
C HIS A 205 13.75 -13.65 -19.29
N ALA A 206 15.01 -14.10 -19.20
CA ALA A 206 15.68 -14.31 -17.92
C ALA A 206 15.89 -12.98 -17.16
N ILE A 207 16.34 -11.93 -17.84
CA ILE A 207 16.50 -10.59 -17.26
C ILE A 207 15.16 -10.04 -16.77
N GLU A 208 14.10 -10.12 -17.58
CA GLU A 208 12.77 -9.65 -17.19
C GLU A 208 12.22 -10.41 -15.97
N SER A 209 12.48 -11.71 -15.90
CA SER A 209 12.11 -12.51 -14.74
C SER A 209 12.87 -12.04 -13.49
N LEU A 210 14.18 -11.79 -13.60
CA LEU A 210 14.99 -11.29 -12.49
C LEU A 210 14.50 -9.91 -11.99
N ILE A 211 14.20 -8.98 -12.90
CA ILE A 211 13.67 -7.65 -12.55
C ILE A 211 12.30 -7.78 -11.87
N LEU A 212 11.43 -8.68 -12.35
CA LEU A 212 10.15 -8.96 -11.69
C LEU A 212 10.36 -9.51 -10.27
N GLN A 213 11.36 -10.36 -10.06
CA GLN A 213 11.67 -10.89 -8.74
C GLN A 213 12.12 -9.79 -7.78
N ILE A 214 13.14 -9.02 -8.18
CA ILE A 214 13.70 -7.92 -7.38
C ILE A 214 12.61 -6.88 -7.06
N SER A 215 11.83 -6.45 -8.06
CA SER A 215 10.73 -5.51 -7.86
C SER A 215 9.62 -6.07 -6.97
N SER A 216 9.36 -7.37 -6.99
CA SER A 216 8.43 -8.02 -6.07
C SER A 216 8.94 -7.99 -4.63
N PHE A 217 10.21 -8.28 -4.39
CA PHE A 217 10.80 -8.22 -3.06
C PHE A 217 10.75 -6.80 -2.50
N ILE A 218 11.14 -5.80 -3.29
CA ILE A 218 11.06 -4.39 -2.93
C ILE A 218 9.61 -3.99 -2.60
N PHE A 219 8.65 -4.44 -3.41
CA PHE A 219 7.23 -4.20 -3.18
C PHE A 219 6.75 -4.78 -1.84
N TYR A 220 7.08 -6.03 -1.51
CA TYR A 220 6.68 -6.62 -0.23
C TYR A 220 7.41 -5.98 0.96
N PHE A 221 8.67 -5.61 0.80
CA PHE A 221 9.44 -4.91 1.83
C PHE A 221 8.79 -3.57 2.23
N ASN A 222 8.19 -2.87 1.26
CA ASN A 222 7.42 -1.66 1.53
C ASN A 222 6.24 -1.86 2.49
N PHE A 223 5.69 -3.08 2.63
CA PHE A 223 4.62 -3.36 3.61
C PHE A 223 5.17 -3.76 4.98
N SER A 224 6.42 -4.21 5.07
CA SER A 224 7.10 -4.44 6.36
C SER A 224 7.33 -3.15 7.16
N LYS A 225 7.40 -1.99 6.48
CA LYS A 225 7.70 -0.69 7.14
C LYS A 225 6.71 -0.31 8.24
N SER A 226 5.42 -0.65 8.10
CA SER A 226 4.38 -0.29 9.06
C SER A 226 4.62 -0.89 10.43
N PHE A 227 5.26 -2.07 10.49
CA PHE A 227 5.67 -2.69 11.74
C PHE A 227 6.72 -1.84 12.44
N TYR A 228 7.79 -1.45 11.74
CA TYR A 228 8.87 -0.64 12.30
C TYR A 228 8.39 0.75 12.73
N VAL A 229 7.55 1.40 11.93
CA VAL A 229 6.98 2.72 12.26
C VAL A 229 6.11 2.64 13.52
N ASN A 230 5.26 1.62 13.64
CA ASN A 230 4.40 1.47 14.82
C ASN A 230 5.19 1.04 16.06
N ALA A 231 6.23 0.21 15.91
CA ALA A 231 7.11 -0.16 17.01
C ALA A 231 7.83 1.08 17.58
N LEU A 232 8.47 1.87 16.70
CA LEU A 232 9.17 3.09 17.06
C LEU A 232 8.24 4.19 17.59
N SER A 233 7.02 4.28 17.07
CA SER A 233 6.03 5.27 17.52
C SER A 233 5.34 4.90 18.83
N SER A 234 5.50 3.67 19.34
CA SER A 234 4.80 3.26 20.56
C SER A 234 5.47 3.84 21.80
N ASN A 235 4.65 4.44 22.68
CA ASN A 235 5.10 4.95 23.98
C ASN A 235 5.75 3.86 24.86
N LEU A 236 5.43 2.59 24.59
CA LEU A 236 5.98 1.43 25.28
C LEU A 236 7.46 1.22 24.93
N PHE A 237 7.85 1.42 23.66
CA PHE A 237 9.24 1.34 23.22
C PHE A 237 10.07 2.52 23.75
N HIS A 238 9.49 3.73 23.75
CA HIS A 238 10.13 4.90 24.35
C HIS A 238 10.30 4.77 25.86
N LYS A 239 9.36 4.14 26.58
CA LYS A 239 9.54 3.85 28.02
C LYS A 239 10.59 2.78 28.27
N PHE A 240 10.67 1.75 27.43
CA PHE A 240 11.64 0.67 27.57
C PHE A 240 13.07 1.15 27.34
N PHE A 241 13.31 1.92 26.27
CA PHE A 241 14.64 2.48 25.96
C PHE A 241 15.09 3.63 26.85
N LYS A 242 14.17 4.26 27.58
CA LYS A 242 14.52 5.33 28.55
C LYS A 242 14.86 4.76 29.93
N ASN A 243 14.60 3.48 30.16
CA ASN A 243 14.88 2.74 31.39
C ASN A 243 16.06 1.76 31.25
N VAL A 244 16.79 1.82 30.13
CA VAL A 244 18.06 1.13 29.89
C VAL A 244 19.12 2.21 29.70
#